data_AF-A0A7R8WIP7-F1
#
_entry.id   AF-A0A7R8WIP7-F1
#
_cell.length_a   1.000
_cell.length_b   1.000
_cell.length_c   1.000
_cell.angle_alpha   90.00
_cell.angle_beta   90.00
_cell.angle_gamma   90.00
#
_symmetry.space_group_name_H-M   'P 1'
#
loop_
_entity.id
_entity.type
_entity.pdbx_description
1 polymer ?
#
loop_
_entity_poly.entity_id
_entity_poly.type
_entity_poly.pdbx_seq_one_letter_code
_entity_poly.pdbx_strand_id
1 'polypeptide(L)'
;MNNRIVHASLCCISHRLLDICHGRRLVQERQLVLILVFEHVDQDLAQYLEKCPPPGLSSRRIKDLTWQILCGVDFLHCNRIVHRDLKPQNILVAADGKVKLADFGLARIYNYRMVLTSVVVTLWYRAPEILLGCSYATPVDVWSVACIFAELHRRRPLFTGQSEADQLDKIFNAIGTPPSDRWPSGVSLSPSTFHARGAIPLEQLVPELDAQGKDLLQPSQMTVGWTLKRAVSVGGQGSERKGSSAERRGERPQVASSFAACR
;
A
#
# COMPACT_ATOMS: atom_id res chain seq x y z
N MET A 1 2.06 29.63 -10.98
CA MET A 1 1.94 28.27 -11.57
C MET A 1 1.50 27.19 -10.57
N ASN A 2 0.86 27.51 -9.43
CA ASN A 2 0.61 26.54 -8.34
C ASN A 2 -0.80 25.92 -8.29
N ASN A 3 -1.74 26.26 -9.18
CA ASN A 3 -3.12 25.73 -9.08
C ASN A 3 -3.39 24.42 -9.84
N ARG A 4 -2.55 24.02 -10.79
CA ARG A 4 -2.80 22.79 -11.58
C ARG A 4 -2.40 21.51 -10.87
N ILE A 5 -1.41 21.57 -9.96
CA ILE A 5 -0.91 20.39 -9.24
C ILE A 5 -1.92 19.97 -8.16
N VAL A 6 -2.45 20.92 -7.38
CA VAL A 6 -3.44 20.66 -6.33
C VAL A 6 -4.74 20.10 -6.90
N HIS A 7 -5.16 20.57 -8.08
CA HIS A 7 -6.38 20.11 -8.75
C HIS A 7 -6.27 18.69 -9.30
N ALA A 8 -5.07 18.27 -9.73
CA ALA A 8 -4.80 16.89 -10.14
C ALA A 8 -4.75 15.93 -8.92
N SER A 9 -4.16 16.38 -7.81
CA SER A 9 -4.10 15.62 -6.55
C SER A 9 -5.48 15.39 -5.92
N LEU A 10 -6.41 16.35 -6.03
CA LEU A 10 -7.79 16.20 -5.57
C LEU A 10 -8.61 15.25 -6.47
N CYS A 11 -8.27 15.15 -7.76
CA CYS A 11 -9.05 14.38 -8.72
C CYS A 11 -9.03 12.86 -8.47
N CYS A 12 -7.94 12.34 -7.87
CA CYS A 12 -7.75 10.91 -7.63
C CYS A 12 -8.38 10.41 -6.31
N ILE A 13 -8.92 11.32 -5.47
CA ILE A 13 -9.45 11.00 -4.14
C ILE A 13 -10.81 11.61 -3.88
N SER A 14 -11.23 12.61 -4.66
CA SER A 14 -12.53 13.24 -4.49
C SER A 14 -13.66 12.30 -4.90
N HIS A 15 -13.91 11.27 -4.09
CA HIS A 15 -15.17 10.57 -4.02
C HIS A 15 -16.11 11.47 -3.22
N ARG A 16 -16.97 12.18 -3.95
CA ARG A 16 -17.77 13.26 -3.37
C ARG A 16 -18.76 12.69 -2.36
N LEU A 17 -18.57 13.00 -1.08
CA LEU A 17 -19.58 12.77 -0.05
C LEU A 17 -20.77 13.71 -0.34
N LEU A 18 -21.92 13.11 -0.63
CA LEU A 18 -23.15 13.79 -0.96
C LEU A 18 -23.99 14.08 0.29
N ASP A 19 -24.02 13.15 1.25
CA ASP A 19 -24.84 13.28 2.46
C ASP A 19 -24.33 12.41 3.61
N ILE A 20 -24.72 12.76 4.84
CA ILE A 20 -24.53 11.97 6.06
C ILE A 20 -25.90 11.78 6.71
N CYS A 21 -26.47 10.59 6.55
CA CYS A 21 -27.77 10.27 7.12
C CYS A 21 -27.62 9.53 8.45
N HIS A 22 -28.60 9.71 9.34
CA HIS A 22 -28.70 8.97 10.59
C HIS A 22 -29.71 7.84 10.42
N GLY A 23 -29.27 6.60 10.61
CA GLY A 23 -30.16 5.43 10.59
C GLY A 23 -31.13 5.48 11.77
N ARG A 24 -32.34 4.91 11.59
CA ARG A 24 -33.30 4.80 12.70
C ARG A 24 -32.67 4.04 13.86
N ARG A 25 -32.69 4.64 15.04
CA ARG A 25 -32.28 4.01 16.30
C ARG A 25 -33.16 2.78 16.51
N LEU A 26 -32.61 1.59 16.30
CA LEU A 26 -33.30 0.36 16.70
C LEU A 26 -33.44 0.42 18.22
N VAL A 27 -34.68 0.41 18.71
CA VAL A 27 -35.06 0.68 20.11
C VAL A 27 -34.36 -0.25 21.12
N GLN A 28 -33.74 -1.33 20.65
CA GLN A 28 -33.06 -2.33 21.47
C GLN A 28 -31.53 -2.23 21.49
N GLU A 29 -30.89 -1.40 20.66
CA GLU A 29 -29.42 -1.28 20.65
C GLU A 29 -28.96 0.16 20.87
N ARG A 30 -28.02 0.37 21.81
CA ARG A 30 -27.33 1.66 22.03
C ARG A 30 -26.39 2.05 20.88
N GLN A 31 -26.58 1.51 19.68
CA GLN A 31 -25.70 1.73 18.54
C GLN A 31 -26.19 2.91 17.69
N LEU A 32 -25.28 3.84 17.43
CA LEU A 32 -25.49 4.94 16.50
C LEU A 32 -25.19 4.43 15.08
N VAL A 33 -26.18 4.49 14.19
CA VAL A 33 -26.03 4.10 12.79
C VAL A 33 -25.84 5.36 11.95
N LEU A 34 -24.65 5.50 11.35
CA LEU A 34 -24.35 6.55 10.37
C LEU A 34 -24.30 5.94 8.97
N ILE A 35 -24.95 6.61 8.03
CA ILE A 35 -24.95 6.27 6.61
C ILE A 35 -24.22 7.38 5.88
N LEU A 36 -23.13 7.04 5.20
CA LEU A 36 -22.36 7.96 4.38
C LEU A 36 -22.75 7.75 2.91
N VAL A 37 -23.32 8.77 2.28
CA VAL A 37 -23.77 8.72 0.88
C VAL A 37 -22.72 9.39 0.01
N PHE A 38 -22.15 8.65 -0.95
CA PHE A 38 -21.15 9.16 -1.89
C PHE A 38 -21.70 9.19 -3.31
N GLU A 39 -21.01 9.88 -4.22
CA GLU A 39 -21.28 9.77 -5.66
C GLU A 39 -21.16 8.31 -6.12
N HIS A 40 -21.96 7.91 -7.11
CA HIS A 40 -21.87 6.58 -7.66
C HIS A 40 -20.69 6.49 -8.64
N VAL A 41 -19.93 5.39 -8.56
CA VAL A 41 -18.94 4.99 -9.56
C VAL A 41 -19.28 3.58 -10.00
N ASP A 42 -19.37 3.37 -11.32
CA ASP A 42 -20.01 2.19 -11.91
C ASP A 42 -19.32 0.86 -11.58
N GLN A 43 -18.02 0.88 -11.27
CA GLN A 43 -17.25 -0.31 -11.01
C GLN A 43 -15.99 -0.05 -10.19
N ASP A 44 -15.58 -1.07 -9.44
CA ASP A 44 -14.26 -1.16 -8.83
C ASP A 44 -13.22 -1.77 -9.80
N LEU A 45 -11.95 -1.74 -9.41
CA LEU A 45 -10.84 -2.23 -10.23
C LEU A 45 -10.88 -3.76 -10.40
N ALA A 46 -11.44 -4.50 -9.43
CA ALA A 46 -11.60 -5.95 -9.56
C ALA A 46 -12.59 -6.28 -10.69
N GLN A 47 -13.75 -5.64 -10.68
CA GLN A 47 -14.76 -5.75 -11.73
C GLN A 47 -14.23 -5.23 -13.08
N TYR A 48 -13.44 -4.15 -13.07
CA TYR A 48 -12.80 -3.61 -14.27
C TYR A 48 -11.85 -4.62 -14.93
N LEU A 49 -11.06 -5.35 -14.13
CA LEU A 49 -10.17 -6.41 -14.62
C LEU A 49 -10.93 -7.64 -15.10
N GLU A 50 -11.99 -8.05 -14.41
CA GLU A 50 -12.83 -9.20 -14.79
C GLU A 50 -13.50 -9.01 -16.16
N LYS A 51 -13.98 -7.79 -16.45
CA LYS A 51 -14.58 -7.44 -17.74
C LYS A 51 -13.56 -7.25 -18.86
N CYS A 52 -12.26 -7.29 -18.57
CA CYS A 52 -11.22 -7.03 -19.56
C CYS A 52 -11.00 -8.27 -20.46
N PRO A 53 -11.27 -8.18 -21.78
CA PRO A 53 -11.07 -9.30 -22.67
C PRO A 53 -9.57 -9.62 -22.87
N PRO A 54 -9.22 -10.83 -23.31
CA PRO A 54 -7.85 -11.13 -23.77
C PRO A 54 -7.38 -10.11 -24.82
N PRO A 55 -6.10 -9.68 -24.82
CA PRO A 55 -4.99 -10.17 -23.98
C PRO A 55 -4.92 -9.55 -22.56
N GLY A 56 -5.79 -8.60 -22.22
CA GLY A 56 -5.75 -7.83 -20.98
C GLY A 56 -5.59 -6.33 -21.22
N LEU A 57 -5.18 -5.61 -20.18
CA LEU A 57 -4.96 -4.15 -20.26
C LEU A 57 -3.70 -3.84 -21.07
N SER A 58 -3.73 -2.76 -21.85
CA SER A 58 -2.54 -2.25 -22.53
C SER A 58 -1.54 -1.68 -21.53
N SER A 59 -0.24 -1.74 -21.82
CA SER A 59 0.81 -1.18 -20.95
C SER A 59 0.57 0.30 -20.64
N ARG A 60 0.04 1.06 -21.61
CA ARG A 60 -0.36 2.46 -21.40
C ARG A 60 -1.45 2.60 -20.34
N ARG A 61 -2.47 1.74 -20.37
CA ARG A 61 -3.57 1.77 -19.40
C ARG A 61 -3.11 1.32 -18.01
N ILE A 62 -2.25 0.31 -17.94
CA ILE A 62 -1.67 -0.12 -16.66
C ILE A 62 -0.84 1.01 -16.03
N LYS A 63 0.01 1.69 -16.82
CA LYS A 63 0.78 2.86 -16.37
C LYS A 63 -0.12 3.99 -15.88
N ASP A 64 -1.17 4.32 -16.64
CA ASP A 64 -2.16 5.34 -16.27
C ASP A 64 -2.88 5.03 -14.95
N LEU A 65 -3.44 3.82 -14.80
CA LEU A 65 -4.11 3.41 -13.56
C LEU A 65 -3.16 3.46 -12.36
N THR A 66 -1.95 2.90 -12.52
CA THR A 66 -0.94 2.85 -11.45
C THR A 66 -0.51 4.24 -11.02
N TRP A 67 -0.29 5.14 -12.00
CA TRP A 67 0.04 6.52 -11.73
C TRP A 67 -1.04 7.24 -10.93
N GLN A 68 -2.32 7.09 -11.31
CA GLN A 68 -3.43 7.70 -10.58
C GLN A 68 -3.59 7.13 -9.16
N ILE A 69 -3.41 5.82 -8.98
CA ILE A 69 -3.40 5.17 -7.65
C ILE A 69 -2.28 5.77 -6.80
N LEU A 70 -1.05 5.84 -7.32
CA LEU A 70 0.10 6.41 -6.61
C LEU A 70 -0.10 7.88 -6.26
N CYS A 71 -0.69 8.68 -7.16
CA CYS A 71 -1.06 10.08 -6.85
C CYS A 71 -2.06 10.16 -5.69
N GLY A 72 -3.04 9.24 -5.65
CA GLY A 72 -3.98 9.14 -4.54
C GLY A 72 -3.26 8.78 -3.21
N VAL A 73 -2.39 7.79 -3.25
CA VAL A 73 -1.63 7.35 -2.07
C VAL A 73 -0.69 8.46 -1.56
N ASP A 74 0.04 9.13 -2.45
CA ASP A 74 0.93 10.24 -2.10
C ASP A 74 0.18 11.39 -1.41
N PHE A 75 -1.01 11.75 -1.91
CA PHE A 75 -1.83 12.75 -1.25
C PHE A 75 -2.29 12.31 0.14
N LEU A 76 -2.70 11.04 0.32
CA LEU A 76 -3.07 10.53 1.65
C LEU A 76 -1.87 10.63 2.61
N HIS A 77 -0.70 10.20 2.15
CA HIS A 77 0.54 10.22 2.94
C HIS A 77 0.98 11.64 3.30
N CYS A 78 0.89 12.59 2.36
CA CYS A 78 1.13 14.02 2.61
C CYS A 78 0.19 14.61 3.67
N ASN A 79 -1.03 14.07 3.79
CA ASN A 79 -2.01 14.43 4.80
C ASN A 79 -1.96 13.53 6.05
N ARG A 80 -0.91 12.72 6.20
CA ARG A 80 -0.68 11.81 7.35
C ARG A 80 -1.76 10.74 7.52
N ILE A 81 -2.39 10.34 6.43
CA ILE A 81 -3.37 9.26 6.36
C ILE A 81 -2.69 8.04 5.73
N VAL A 82 -2.80 6.89 6.38
CA VAL A 82 -2.40 5.59 5.80
C VAL A 82 -3.68 4.82 5.50
N HIS A 83 -3.81 4.29 4.29
CA HIS A 83 -5.02 3.62 3.82
C HIS A 83 -5.19 2.23 4.47
N ARG A 84 -4.12 1.43 4.49
CA ARG A 84 -3.99 0.09 5.14
C ARG A 84 -4.80 -1.05 4.54
N ASP A 85 -5.80 -0.76 3.73
CA ASP A 85 -6.62 -1.77 3.06
C ASP A 85 -6.75 -1.52 1.56
N LEU A 86 -5.63 -1.15 0.91
CA LEU A 86 -5.62 -1.02 -0.55
C LEU A 86 -5.73 -2.41 -1.17
N LYS A 87 -6.78 -2.59 -1.98
CA LYS A 87 -7.09 -3.78 -2.77
C LYS A 87 -7.94 -3.35 -3.97
N PRO A 88 -8.03 -4.15 -5.05
CA PRO A 88 -8.79 -3.77 -6.24
C PRO A 88 -10.25 -3.38 -5.96
N GLN A 89 -10.90 -4.01 -4.96
CA GLN A 89 -12.27 -3.68 -4.56
C GLN A 89 -12.42 -2.27 -3.93
N ASN A 90 -11.33 -1.72 -3.40
CA ASN A 90 -11.29 -0.40 -2.76
C ASN A 90 -10.75 0.69 -3.71
N ILE A 91 -10.60 0.36 -5.00
CA ILE A 91 -10.15 1.29 -6.04
C ILE A 91 -11.24 1.38 -7.08
N LEU A 92 -11.88 2.53 -7.18
CA LEU A 92 -12.99 2.76 -8.11
C LEU A 92 -12.46 3.26 -9.45
N VAL A 93 -13.04 2.78 -10.55
CA VAL A 93 -12.68 3.18 -11.92
C VAL A 93 -13.91 3.78 -12.59
N ALA A 94 -13.90 5.11 -12.75
CA ALA A 94 -14.99 5.84 -13.39
C ALA A 94 -15.04 5.60 -14.91
N ALA A 95 -16.21 5.88 -15.52
CA ALA A 95 -16.43 5.74 -16.96
C ALA A 95 -15.49 6.59 -17.81
N ASP A 96 -15.05 7.76 -17.31
CA ASP A 96 -14.05 8.62 -17.95
C ASP A 96 -12.61 8.13 -17.76
N GLY A 97 -12.43 6.99 -17.08
CA GLY A 97 -11.16 6.34 -16.84
C GLY A 97 -10.39 6.87 -15.63
N LYS A 98 -10.97 7.76 -14.83
CA LYS A 98 -10.36 8.25 -13.58
C LYS A 98 -10.44 7.22 -12.46
N VAL A 99 -9.39 7.19 -11.66
CA VAL A 99 -9.30 6.36 -10.46
C VAL A 99 -9.69 7.16 -9.22
N LYS A 100 -10.43 6.54 -8.31
CA LYS A 100 -10.72 7.06 -6.97
C LYS A 100 -10.42 6.02 -5.91
N LEU A 101 -9.66 6.39 -4.90
CA LEU A 101 -9.47 5.53 -3.71
C LEU A 101 -10.72 5.58 -2.83
N ALA A 102 -11.18 4.41 -2.37
CA ALA A 102 -12.39 4.25 -1.58
C ALA A 102 -12.15 3.34 -0.37
N ASP A 103 -13.17 3.25 0.50
CA ASP A 103 -13.15 2.46 1.73
C ASP A 103 -11.99 2.81 2.69
N PHE A 104 -12.14 3.99 3.29
CA PHE A 104 -11.31 4.46 4.40
C PHE A 104 -11.70 3.82 5.74
N GLY A 105 -12.49 2.74 5.77
CA GLY A 105 -12.99 2.10 6.99
C GLY A 105 -11.90 1.62 7.94
N LEU A 106 -10.68 1.41 7.42
CA LEU A 106 -9.47 1.10 8.18
C LEU A 106 -8.41 2.21 8.13
N ALA A 107 -8.67 3.32 7.44
CA ALA A 107 -7.76 4.44 7.32
C ALA A 107 -7.63 5.17 8.66
N ARG A 108 -6.39 5.53 9.03
CA ARG A 108 -6.13 6.07 10.37
C ARG A 108 -5.08 7.17 10.39
N ILE A 109 -5.30 8.06 11.33
CA ILE A 109 -4.29 8.97 11.89
C ILE A 109 -3.49 8.15 12.92
N TYR A 110 -2.16 8.16 12.82
CA TYR A 110 -1.19 7.45 13.67
C TYR A 110 -1.66 7.12 15.11
N ASN A 111 -1.87 5.83 15.44
CA ASN A 111 -1.77 5.35 16.83
C ASN A 111 -1.31 3.88 16.91
N TYR A 112 -0.58 3.56 17.98
CA TYR A 112 0.32 2.40 18.15
C TYR A 112 -0.37 1.09 18.62
N ARG A 113 -1.70 1.04 18.77
CA ARG A 113 -2.35 -0.14 19.39
C ARG A 113 -3.60 -0.55 18.64
N MET A 114 -3.57 -1.69 17.97
CA MET A 114 -4.82 -2.37 17.64
C MET A 114 -4.72 -3.88 17.46
N VAL A 115 -5.78 -4.55 17.93
CA VAL A 115 -6.11 -5.96 17.82
C VAL A 115 -6.98 -6.16 16.57
N LEU A 116 -6.65 -7.12 15.69
CA LEU A 116 -7.50 -7.52 14.56
C LEU A 116 -8.70 -8.35 15.06
N THR A 117 -9.91 -8.05 14.60
CA THR A 117 -11.06 -8.97 14.73
C THR A 117 -10.98 -10.02 13.64
N SER A 118 -11.19 -11.28 14.03
CA SER A 118 -11.21 -12.46 13.15
C SER A 118 -12.49 -12.49 12.30
N VAL A 119 -12.53 -11.67 11.26
CA VAL A 119 -13.39 -11.90 10.10
C VAL A 119 -12.47 -12.33 8.97
N VAL A 120 -12.94 -13.21 8.07
CA VAL A 120 -12.20 -13.58 6.86
C VAL A 120 -12.02 -12.32 6.02
N VAL A 121 -10.85 -11.67 6.15
CA VAL A 121 -10.46 -10.49 5.38
C VAL A 121 -9.36 -10.91 4.43
N THR A 122 -9.43 -10.45 3.18
CA THR A 122 -8.42 -10.71 2.14
C THR A 122 -7.04 -10.24 2.61
N LEU A 123 -6.09 -11.19 2.71
CA LEU A 123 -4.71 -10.93 3.14
C LEU A 123 -3.77 -10.51 1.99
N TRP A 124 -4.23 -10.66 0.76
CA TRP A 124 -3.40 -10.74 -0.46
C TRP A 124 -2.54 -9.50 -0.75
N TYR A 125 -2.96 -8.35 -0.24
CA TYR A 125 -2.31 -7.05 -0.45
C TYR A 125 -1.63 -6.52 0.82
N ARG A 126 -1.65 -7.28 1.92
CA ARG A 126 -1.03 -6.85 3.19
C ARG A 126 0.49 -7.00 3.14
N ALA A 127 1.16 -5.99 3.66
CA ALA A 127 2.61 -5.99 3.82
C ALA A 127 3.08 -7.02 4.88
N PRO A 128 4.28 -7.60 4.73
CA PRO A 128 4.78 -8.59 5.68
C PRO A 128 4.87 -8.07 7.12
N GLU A 129 5.19 -6.79 7.33
CA GLU A 129 5.21 -6.17 8.66
C GLU A 129 3.82 -6.07 9.31
N ILE A 130 2.74 -5.94 8.52
CA ILE A 130 1.36 -5.98 9.05
C ILE A 130 1.04 -7.41 9.50
N LEU A 131 1.41 -8.40 8.68
CA LEU A 131 1.16 -9.83 8.97
C LEU A 131 1.99 -10.33 10.16
N LEU A 132 3.16 -9.74 10.40
CA LEU A 132 3.99 -10.02 11.57
C LEU A 132 3.58 -9.21 12.81
N GLY A 133 2.55 -8.34 12.72
CA GLY A 133 2.12 -7.50 13.83
C GLY A 133 3.14 -6.46 14.28
N CYS A 134 4.05 -6.06 13.39
CA CYS A 134 5.07 -5.05 13.67
C CYS A 134 4.48 -3.63 13.63
N SER A 135 5.23 -2.66 14.16
CA SER A 135 4.93 -1.24 13.91
C SER A 135 5.07 -0.94 12.42
N TYR A 136 4.10 -0.24 11.85
CA TYR A 136 4.07 0.13 10.43
C TYR A 136 3.78 1.61 10.23
N ALA A 137 4.02 2.09 9.01
CA ALA A 137 3.82 3.47 8.58
C ALA A 137 3.32 3.49 7.12
N THR A 138 3.52 4.60 6.41
CA THR A 138 3.16 4.78 4.99
C THR A 138 3.65 3.69 4.00
N PRO A 139 4.78 2.99 4.21
CA PRO A 139 5.27 2.00 3.22
C PRO A 139 4.34 0.81 2.97
N VAL A 140 3.43 0.51 3.91
CA VAL A 140 2.49 -0.62 3.74
C VAL A 140 1.54 -0.42 2.58
N ASP A 141 1.15 0.83 2.29
CA ASP A 141 0.29 1.13 1.15
C ASP A 141 1.07 0.96 -0.16
N VAL A 142 2.36 1.28 -0.17
CA VAL A 142 3.24 1.10 -1.34
C VAL A 142 3.39 -0.39 -1.67
N TRP A 143 3.52 -1.24 -0.65
CA TRP A 143 3.47 -2.69 -0.83
C TRP A 143 2.15 -3.15 -1.48
N SER A 144 1.02 -2.68 -0.98
CA SER A 144 -0.29 -3.02 -1.54
C SER A 144 -0.42 -2.57 -3.01
N VAL A 145 0.05 -1.37 -3.35
CA VAL A 145 0.07 -0.87 -4.74
C VAL A 145 0.96 -1.74 -5.63
N ALA A 146 2.10 -2.23 -5.13
CA ALA A 146 2.98 -3.11 -5.88
C ALA A 146 2.30 -4.46 -6.20
N CYS A 147 1.58 -5.04 -5.23
CA CYS A 147 0.74 -6.23 -5.47
C CYS A 147 -0.33 -5.98 -6.54
N ILE A 148 -1.01 -4.83 -6.47
CA ILE A 148 -2.03 -4.42 -7.45
C ILE A 148 -1.42 -4.21 -8.83
N PHE A 149 -0.25 -3.56 -8.94
CA PHE A 149 0.44 -3.35 -10.21
C PHE A 149 0.85 -4.66 -10.88
N ALA A 150 1.32 -5.64 -10.10
CA ALA A 150 1.57 -6.98 -10.62
C ALA A 150 0.28 -7.66 -11.09
N GLU A 151 -0.82 -7.49 -10.36
CA GLU A 151 -2.13 -8.02 -10.75
C GLU A 151 -2.68 -7.38 -12.02
N LEU A 152 -2.45 -6.07 -12.25
CA LEU A 152 -2.82 -5.40 -13.51
C LEU A 152 -2.16 -6.04 -14.74
N HIS A 153 -0.95 -6.57 -14.60
CA HIS A 153 -0.24 -7.28 -15.65
C HIS A 153 -0.71 -8.73 -15.80
N ARG A 154 -0.89 -9.43 -14.68
CA ARG A 154 -1.17 -10.88 -14.66
C ARG A 154 -2.64 -11.23 -14.75
N ARG A 155 -3.52 -10.28 -14.48
CA ARG A 155 -4.98 -10.44 -14.31
C ARG A 155 -5.37 -11.42 -13.20
N ARG A 156 -4.44 -11.70 -12.28
CA ARG A 156 -4.65 -12.53 -11.10
C ARG A 156 -3.83 -11.98 -9.94
N PRO A 157 -4.30 -12.12 -8.69
CA PRO A 157 -3.59 -11.62 -7.53
C PRO A 157 -2.19 -12.23 -7.42
N LEU A 158 -1.25 -11.43 -6.93
CA LEU A 158 0.16 -11.83 -6.81
C LEU A 158 0.38 -12.90 -5.73
N PHE A 159 -0.24 -12.72 -4.56
CA PHE A 159 -0.11 -13.59 -3.40
C PHE A 159 -1.47 -13.95 -2.84
N THR A 160 -1.87 -15.22 -2.95
CA THR A 160 -3.21 -15.70 -2.55
C THR A 160 -3.19 -16.56 -1.29
N GLY A 161 -2.72 -15.99 -0.18
CA GLY A 161 -2.64 -16.66 1.12
C GLY A 161 -4.00 -16.84 1.79
N GLN A 162 -4.17 -17.96 2.50
CA GLN A 162 -5.37 -18.31 3.26
C GLN A 162 -5.23 -18.09 4.78
N SER A 163 -4.01 -17.89 5.25
CA SER A 163 -3.68 -17.53 6.63
C SER A 163 -2.50 -16.55 6.63
N GLU A 164 -2.21 -15.90 7.76
CA GLU A 164 -1.06 -14.99 7.86
C GLU A 164 0.27 -15.71 7.57
N ALA A 165 0.42 -16.95 8.06
CA ALA A 165 1.58 -17.77 7.80
C ALA A 165 1.68 -18.20 6.33
N ASP A 166 0.58 -18.62 5.70
CA ASP A 166 0.56 -18.99 4.28
C ASP A 166 0.82 -17.77 3.37
N GLN A 167 0.26 -16.61 3.71
CA GLN A 167 0.53 -15.36 3.01
C GLN A 167 2.01 -14.97 3.12
N LEU A 168 2.61 -15.07 4.31
CA LEU A 168 4.04 -14.80 4.52
C LEU A 168 4.93 -15.79 3.77
N ASP A 169 4.62 -17.09 3.76
CA ASP A 169 5.41 -18.08 2.99
C ASP A 169 5.37 -17.74 1.49
N LYS A 170 4.19 -17.42 0.94
CA LYS A 170 4.06 -16.97 -0.47
C LYS A 170 4.89 -15.71 -0.76
N ILE A 171 4.90 -14.75 0.16
CA ILE A 171 5.72 -13.54 0.03
C ILE A 171 7.20 -13.89 0.02
N PHE A 172 7.68 -14.66 1.00
CA PHE A 172 9.09 -15.05 1.11
C PHE A 172 9.55 -15.97 -0.02
N ASN A 173 8.65 -16.75 -0.62
CA ASN A 173 8.92 -17.49 -1.85
C ASN A 173 9.25 -16.57 -3.03
N ALA A 174 8.74 -15.35 -3.03
CA ALA A 174 9.04 -14.35 -4.05
C ALA A 174 10.26 -13.49 -3.70
N ILE A 175 10.28 -12.89 -2.51
CA ILE A 175 11.28 -11.87 -2.14
C ILE A 175 12.45 -12.42 -1.32
N GLY A 176 12.44 -13.71 -0.99
CA GLY A 176 13.41 -14.36 -0.11
C GLY A 176 12.98 -14.33 1.36
N THR A 177 13.45 -15.33 2.11
CA THR A 177 13.19 -15.43 3.55
C THR A 177 14.20 -14.56 4.30
N PRO A 178 13.75 -13.66 5.19
CA PRO A 178 14.64 -12.87 6.01
C PRO A 178 15.52 -13.75 6.91
N PRO A 179 16.80 -13.42 7.10
CA PRO A 179 17.65 -14.14 8.03
C PRO A 179 17.20 -13.90 9.48
N SER A 180 17.45 -14.88 10.37
CA SER A 180 16.93 -14.89 11.74
C SER A 180 17.35 -13.68 12.58
N ASP A 181 18.52 -13.10 12.33
CA ASP A 181 19.03 -11.88 13.00
C ASP A 181 18.24 -10.61 12.63
N ARG A 182 17.57 -10.63 11.48
CA ARG A 182 16.71 -9.55 11.00
C ARG A 182 15.23 -9.76 11.29
N TRP A 183 14.87 -10.91 11.85
CA TRP A 183 13.50 -11.19 12.25
C TRP A 183 13.07 -10.24 13.39
N PRO A 184 11.84 -9.69 13.36
CA PRO A 184 11.36 -8.82 14.42
C PRO A 184 11.21 -9.55 15.76
N SER A 185 11.57 -8.89 16.85
CA SER A 185 11.41 -9.42 18.21
C SER A 185 9.98 -9.26 18.71
N GLY A 186 9.46 -10.25 19.42
CA GLY A 186 8.14 -10.17 20.06
C GLY A 186 6.94 -10.41 19.14
N VAL A 187 7.17 -10.91 17.93
CA VAL A 187 6.11 -11.36 17.01
C VAL A 187 5.71 -12.81 17.32
N SER A 188 4.46 -13.16 17.05
CA SER A 188 3.90 -14.50 17.33
C SER A 188 4.46 -15.59 16.41
N LEU A 189 4.86 -15.23 15.19
CA LEU A 189 5.37 -16.17 14.20
C LEU A 189 6.89 -16.30 14.29
N SER A 190 7.36 -17.53 14.54
CA SER A 190 8.79 -17.84 14.61
C SER A 190 9.41 -17.88 13.20
N PRO A 191 10.66 -17.43 13.00
CA PRO A 191 11.35 -17.60 11.73
C PRO A 191 11.51 -19.08 11.34
N SER A 192 11.55 -20.00 12.31
CA SER A 192 11.61 -21.45 12.07
C SER A 192 10.36 -22.03 11.38
N THR A 193 9.26 -21.27 11.32
CA THR A 193 8.05 -21.63 10.58
C THR A 193 8.27 -21.60 9.07
N PHE A 194 9.29 -20.88 8.59
CA PHE A 194 9.55 -20.65 7.18
C PHE A 194 10.84 -21.31 6.72
N HIS A 195 10.83 -21.91 5.54
CA HIS A 195 12.05 -22.42 4.92
C HIS A 195 12.92 -21.26 4.41
N ALA A 196 14.24 -21.35 4.59
CA ALA A 196 15.17 -20.38 4.04
C ALA A 196 15.19 -20.48 2.50
N ARG A 197 14.85 -19.39 1.82
CA ARG A 197 14.80 -19.31 0.35
C ARG A 197 15.42 -18.02 -0.16
N GLY A 198 16.05 -18.09 -1.33
CA GLY A 198 16.52 -16.90 -2.05
C GLY A 198 15.37 -16.22 -2.80
N ALA A 199 15.51 -14.92 -3.06
CA ALA A 199 14.58 -14.18 -3.92
C ALA A 199 14.60 -14.76 -5.34
N ILE A 200 13.43 -14.84 -5.97
CA ILE A 200 13.33 -15.19 -7.39
C ILE A 200 13.40 -13.92 -8.25
N PRO A 201 13.93 -14.00 -9.49
CA PRO A 201 13.91 -12.88 -10.42
C PRO A 201 12.48 -12.40 -10.69
N LEU A 202 12.29 -11.08 -10.78
CA LEU A 202 10.98 -10.48 -11.00
C LEU A 202 10.35 -10.93 -12.32
N GLU A 203 11.17 -11.25 -13.32
CA GLU A 203 10.79 -11.84 -14.61
C GLU A 203 10.04 -13.16 -14.47
N GLN A 204 10.37 -13.95 -13.45
CA GLN A 204 9.68 -15.21 -13.19
C GLN A 204 8.36 -14.97 -12.46
N LEU A 205 8.29 -13.90 -11.67
CA LEU A 205 7.10 -13.57 -10.89
C LEU A 205 6.04 -12.87 -11.73
N VAL A 206 6.45 -11.97 -12.63
CA VAL A 206 5.59 -11.17 -13.52
C VAL A 206 6.27 -11.07 -14.90
N PRO A 207 6.18 -12.12 -15.73
CA PRO A 207 6.86 -12.19 -17.03
C PRO A 207 6.36 -11.13 -18.03
N GLU A 208 5.18 -10.56 -17.81
CA GLU A 208 4.55 -9.56 -18.68
C GLU A 208 5.11 -8.13 -18.47
N LEU A 209 6.02 -7.91 -17.51
CA LEU A 209 6.60 -6.59 -17.24
C LEU A 209 7.59 -6.14 -18.32
N ASP A 210 7.44 -4.89 -18.73
CA ASP A 210 8.47 -4.17 -19.48
C ASP A 210 9.64 -3.73 -18.57
N ALA A 211 10.75 -3.28 -19.16
CA ALA A 211 11.94 -2.87 -18.41
C ALA A 211 11.66 -1.73 -17.40
N GLN A 212 10.72 -0.85 -17.70
CA GLN A 212 10.33 0.25 -16.80
C GLN A 212 9.48 -0.25 -15.62
N GLY A 213 8.58 -1.20 -15.85
CA GLY A 213 7.77 -1.83 -14.81
C GLY A 213 8.62 -2.64 -13.83
N LYS A 214 9.74 -3.20 -14.29
CA LYS A 214 10.72 -3.86 -13.41
C LYS A 214 11.39 -2.90 -12.45
N ASP A 215 11.70 -1.68 -12.89
CA ASP A 215 12.30 -0.65 -12.03
C ASP A 215 11.34 -0.24 -10.90
N LEU A 216 10.04 -0.09 -11.25
CA LEU A 216 8.98 0.25 -10.30
C LEU A 216 8.71 -0.83 -9.24
N LEU A 217 8.94 -2.11 -9.59
CA LEU A 217 8.69 -3.26 -8.72
C LEU A 217 9.97 -3.80 -8.05
N GLN A 218 11.10 -3.09 -8.09
CA GLN A 218 12.28 -3.59 -7.40
C GLN A 218 12.04 -3.66 -5.89
N PRO A 219 12.47 -4.74 -5.20
CA PRO A 219 12.31 -4.89 -3.75
C PRO A 219 12.87 -3.73 -2.94
N SER A 220 13.94 -3.08 -3.44
CA SER A 220 14.53 -1.86 -2.87
C SER A 220 13.57 -0.67 -2.83
N GLN A 221 12.60 -0.63 -3.75
CA GLN A 221 11.52 0.37 -3.80
C GLN A 221 10.26 -0.08 -3.04
N MET A 222 10.01 -1.40 -2.94
CA MET A 222 8.84 -1.97 -2.25
C MET A 222 8.97 -2.07 -0.72
N THR A 223 10.18 -2.13 -0.17
CA THR A 223 10.41 -2.46 1.26
C THR A 223 11.05 -1.32 2.04
N VAL A 224 10.40 -0.15 2.07
CA VAL A 224 10.83 0.94 2.97
C VAL A 224 10.67 0.58 4.48
N GLY A 225 10.13 -0.60 4.82
CA GLY A 225 10.11 -1.15 6.18
C GLY A 225 11.28 -2.06 6.56
N TRP A 226 11.96 -2.73 5.60
CA TRP A 226 13.12 -3.59 5.88
C TRP A 226 14.44 -2.82 5.97
N THR A 227 14.42 -1.53 5.65
CA THR A 227 15.59 -0.64 5.66
C THR A 227 15.69 0.22 6.93
N LEU A 228 14.83 0.01 7.94
CA LEU A 228 14.89 0.76 9.20
C LEU A 228 16.00 0.27 10.17
N LYS A 229 16.74 -0.79 9.84
CA LYS A 229 17.95 -1.20 10.58
C LYS A 229 19.28 -0.83 9.90
N ARG A 230 19.28 -0.17 8.73
CA ARG A 230 20.53 0.24 8.07
C ARG A 230 21.12 1.55 8.63
N ALA A 231 20.36 2.29 9.45
CA ALA A 231 20.75 3.61 9.96
C ALA A 231 21.18 3.65 11.44
N VAL A 232 21.29 2.51 12.14
CA VAL A 232 21.68 2.48 13.58
C VAL A 232 23.01 1.75 13.82
N SER A 233 23.75 1.33 12.80
CA SER A 233 25.01 0.59 13.04
C SER A 233 26.23 1.03 12.24
N VAL A 234 26.24 2.24 11.67
CA VAL A 234 27.47 2.79 11.05
C VAL A 234 27.65 4.26 11.44
N GLY A 235 28.54 4.51 12.39
CA GLY A 235 29.06 5.84 12.79
C GLY A 235 28.46 6.38 14.08
N GLY A 236 29.18 6.59 15.18
CA GLY A 236 30.61 6.51 15.39
C GLY A 236 30.95 6.70 16.87
N GLN A 237 32.15 6.24 17.22
CA GLN A 237 32.89 6.68 18.39
C GLN A 237 33.09 8.20 18.33
N GLY A 238 32.97 8.87 19.48
CA GLY A 238 33.87 9.96 19.83
C GLY A 238 33.40 11.40 19.59
N SER A 239 33.32 12.11 20.73
CA SER A 239 33.58 13.55 20.93
C SER A 239 32.41 14.52 20.87
N GLU A 240 32.00 14.90 22.09
CA GLU A 240 31.36 16.16 22.41
C GLU A 240 32.10 17.36 21.80
N ARG A 241 31.34 18.33 21.25
CA ARG A 241 31.60 19.78 21.38
C ARG A 241 30.33 20.57 21.03
N LYS A 242 30.02 21.53 21.89
CA LYS A 242 28.88 22.46 21.86
C LYS A 242 28.91 23.40 20.64
N GLY A 243 27.74 23.83 20.15
CA GLY A 243 27.60 25.14 19.52
C GLY A 243 26.49 25.32 18.47
N SER A 244 25.45 26.06 18.87
CA SER A 244 24.65 27.03 18.09
C SER A 244 23.56 26.56 17.09
N SER A 245 22.41 27.21 17.24
CA SER A 245 21.16 27.17 16.47
C SER A 245 21.30 27.31 14.96
N ALA A 246 20.60 26.46 14.21
CA ALA A 246 20.05 26.78 12.88
C ALA A 246 18.88 25.83 12.51
N GLU A 247 17.85 26.43 11.93
CA GLU A 247 16.60 25.93 11.34
C GLU A 247 16.46 24.42 11.04
N ARG A 248 15.43 23.80 11.63
CA ARG A 248 14.87 22.52 11.18
C ARG A 248 14.04 22.74 9.90
N ARG A 249 14.69 22.72 8.74
CA ARG A 249 13.98 22.41 7.49
C ARG A 249 13.70 20.91 7.48
N GLY A 250 12.41 20.57 7.48
CA GLY A 250 11.93 19.19 7.50
C GLY A 250 12.54 18.36 6.37
N GLU A 251 13.18 17.27 6.74
CA GLU A 251 13.62 16.23 5.83
C GLU A 251 12.41 15.70 5.07
N ARG A 252 12.41 15.92 3.74
CA ARG A 252 11.43 15.28 2.84
C ARG A 252 11.69 13.78 2.85
N PRO A 253 10.67 12.92 2.98
CA PRO A 253 10.85 11.48 2.82
C PRO A 253 11.45 11.18 1.43
N GLN A 254 12.51 10.38 1.38
CA GLN A 254 13.21 9.93 0.15
C GLN A 254 12.29 9.26 -0.89
N VAL A 255 11.08 8.90 -0.49
CA VAL A 255 9.99 8.44 -1.36
C VAL A 255 9.80 9.46 -2.50
N ALA A 256 9.71 10.77 -2.22
CA ALA A 256 9.45 11.80 -3.23
C ALA A 256 10.50 11.94 -4.36
N SER A 257 11.75 11.45 -4.20
CA SER A 257 12.78 11.62 -5.23
C SER A 257 12.80 10.52 -6.30
N SER A 258 12.27 9.33 -6.02
CA SER A 258 12.22 8.25 -7.02
C SER A 258 11.09 8.42 -8.05
N PHE A 259 10.10 9.29 -7.79
CA PHE A 259 8.91 9.45 -8.65
C PHE A 259 9.02 10.47 -9.78
N ALA A 260 10.19 11.12 -9.93
CA ALA A 260 10.42 12.03 -11.04
C ALA A 260 10.53 11.31 -12.41
N ALA A 261 10.70 9.98 -12.40
CA ALA A 261 10.85 9.16 -13.61
C ALA A 261 9.53 8.79 -14.33
N CYS A 262 8.36 9.13 -13.76
CA CYS A 262 7.05 8.81 -14.32
C CYS A 262 6.44 9.92 -15.22
N ARG A 263 7.27 10.81 -15.78
CA ARG A 263 6.83 11.80 -16.78
C ARG A 263 7.27 11.45 -18.18
#